data_AF-S4NXI1-F1
#
_entry.id   AF-S4NXI1-F1
#
_cell.length_a   1.000
_cell.length_b   1.000
_cell.length_c   1.000
_cell.angle_alpha   90.00
_cell.angle_beta   90.00
_cell.angle_gamma   90.00
#
_symmetry.space_group_name_H-M   'P 1'
#
loop_
_entity.id
_entity.type
_entity.pdbx_description
1 polymer ?
#
loop_
_entity_poly.entity_id
_entity_poly.type
_entity_poly.pdbx_seq_one_letter_code
_entity_poly.pdbx_strand_id
1 'polypeptide(L)'
;MISGYLMDRLGRRASQILLSVFYIGGWTIIGFAGNIHFILLGRFITGFCQGWLGPLGPVFVGEISSPAYRGLFLAGLSLSIASGVFMS
;
A
#
# COMPACT_ATOMS: atom_id res chain seq x y z
N MET A 1 -5.61 -10.27 8.18
CA MET A 1 -6.61 -11.20 7.61
C MET A 1 -7.90 -10.52 7.13
N ILE A 2 -8.27 -9.32 7.59
CA ILE A 2 -9.43 -8.56 7.07
C ILE A 2 -9.17 -7.98 5.66
N SER A 3 -7.94 -7.53 5.40
CA SER A 3 -7.51 -7.01 4.09
C SER A 3 -7.57 -8.03 2.96
N GLY A 4 -7.23 -9.30 3.25
CA GLY A 4 -7.36 -10.39 2.28
C GLY A 4 -8.81 -10.70 1.90
N TYR A 5 -9.72 -10.65 2.88
CA TYR A 5 -11.16 -10.87 2.63
C TYR A 5 -11.79 -9.73 1.82
N LEU A 6 -11.37 -8.47 2.06
CA LEU A 6 -11.83 -7.34 1.25
C LEU A 6 -11.21 -7.32 -0.16
N MET A 7 -9.96 -7.75 -0.31
CA MET A 7 -9.33 -7.92 -1.64
C MET A 7 -10.05 -8.95 -2.50
N ASP A 8 -10.50 -10.05 -1.90
CA ASP A 8 -11.21 -11.12 -2.60
C ASP A 8 -12.60 -10.67 -3.07
N ARG A 9 -13.28 -9.82 -2.28
CA ARG A 9 -14.63 -9.30 -2.57
C ARG A 9 -14.66 -8.08 -3.50
N LEU A 10 -13.69 -7.17 -3.40
CA LEU A 10 -13.70 -5.88 -4.11
C LEU A 10 -12.94 -5.92 -5.45
N GLY A 11 -12.20 -6.99 -5.73
CA GLY A 11 -11.34 -7.13 -6.89
C GLY A 11 -9.94 -6.54 -6.65
N ARG A 12 -8.92 -7.39 -6.79
CA ARG A 12 -7.51 -7.10 -6.42
C ARG A 12 -6.94 -5.83 -7.07
N ARG A 13 -7.28 -5.56 -8.33
CA ARG A 13 -6.87 -4.34 -9.04
C ARG A 13 -7.58 -3.09 -8.55
N ALA A 14 -8.88 -3.17 -8.26
CA ALA A 14 -9.68 -2.05 -7.78
C ALA A 14 -9.26 -1.66 -6.35
N SER A 15 -8.99 -2.63 -5.48
CA SER A 15 -8.47 -2.37 -4.14
C SER A 15 -7.12 -1.65 -4.16
N GLN A 16 -6.23 -1.99 -5.10
CA GLN A 16 -4.93 -1.32 -5.21
C GLN A 16 -5.06 0.13 -5.68
N ILE A 17 -5.91 0.40 -6.67
CA ILE A 17 -6.16 1.75 -7.17
C ILE A 17 -6.82 2.60 -6.09
N LEU A 18 -7.84 2.06 -5.41
CA LEU A 18 -8.54 2.76 -4.33
C LEU A 18 -7.55 3.13 -3.21
N LEU A 19 -6.66 2.20 -2.84
CA LEU A 19 -5.67 2.44 -1.81
C LEU A 19 -4.66 3.52 -2.21
N SER A 20 -4.16 3.48 -3.45
CA SER A 20 -3.26 4.52 -3.96
C SER A 20 -3.93 5.90 -3.96
N VAL A 21 -5.21 5.98 -4.35
CA VAL A 21 -5.97 7.24 -4.34
C VAL A 21 -6.14 7.77 -2.91
N PHE A 22 -6.53 6.93 -1.95
CA PHE A 22 -6.63 7.33 -0.55
C PHE A 22 -5.28 7.71 0.05
N TYR A 23 -4.20 7.03 -0.34
CA TYR A 23 -2.86 7.32 0.13
C TYR A 23 -2.37 8.68 -0.37
N ILE A 24 -2.56 8.98 -1.67
CA ILE A 24 -2.26 10.30 -2.23
C ILE A 24 -3.11 11.37 -1.54
N GLY A 25 -4.42 11.14 -1.37
CA GLY A 25 -5.30 12.06 -0.66
C GLY A 25 -4.86 12.33 0.78
N GLY A 26 -4.47 11.29 1.52
CA GLY A 26 -3.93 11.41 2.87
C GLY A 26 -2.65 12.24 2.93
N TRP A 27 -1.72 12.05 2.00
CA TRP A 27 -0.51 12.87 1.89
C TRP A 27 -0.80 14.31 1.47
N THR A 28 -1.76 14.55 0.57
CA THR A 28 -2.19 15.91 0.21
C THR A 28 -2.79 16.65 1.41
N ILE A 29 -3.60 15.97 2.22
CA ILE A 29 -4.16 16.55 3.46
C ILE A 29 -3.04 16.93 4.44
N ILE A 30 -2.00 16.09 4.59
CA ILE A 30 -0.84 16.39 5.45
C ILE A 30 -0.03 17.57 4.89
N GLY A 31 0.20 17.60 3.58
CA GLY A 31 1.00 18.65 2.93
C GLY A 31 0.35 20.04 2.97
N PHE A 32 -0.99 20.11 2.93
CA PHE A 32 -1.75 21.35 3.07
C PHE A 32 -2.23 21.62 4.51
N ALA A 33 -1.81 20.82 5.49
CA ALA A 33 -2.29 20.97 6.85
C ALA A 33 -1.69 22.21 7.54
N GLY A 34 -2.51 23.25 7.73
CA GLY A 34 -2.17 24.41 8.57
C GLY A 34 -2.44 24.23 10.06
N ASN A 35 -3.05 23.10 10.47
CA ASN A 35 -3.48 22.84 11.85
C ASN A 35 -3.17 21.40 12.28
N ILE A 36 -2.83 21.20 13.57
CA ILE A 36 -2.46 19.88 14.15
C ILE A 36 -3.54 18.82 13.93
N HIS A 37 -4.82 19.21 13.98
CA HIS A 37 -5.94 18.29 13.76
C HIS A 37 -5.94 17.68 12.36
N PHE A 38 -5.60 18.45 11.31
CA PHE A 38 -5.51 17.95 9.94
C PHE A 38 -4.33 17.00 9.74
N ILE A 39 -3.19 17.27 10.41
CA ILE A 39 -2.04 16.36 10.42
C ILE A 39 -2.42 15.02 11.06
N LEU A 40 -3.14 15.06 12.18
CA LEU A 40 -3.56 13.85 12.89
C LEU A 40 -4.53 13.02 12.05
N LEU A 41 -5.48 13.68 11.37
CA LEU A 41 -6.46 13.05 10.52
C LEU A 41 -5.81 12.43 9.26
N GLY A 42 -4.88 13.15 8.64
CA GLY A 42 -4.06 12.65 7.54
C GLY A 42 -3.21 11.44 7.95
N ARG A 43 -2.60 11.44 9.15
CA ARG A 43 -1.88 10.28 9.72
C ARG A 43 -2.79 9.09 9.98
N PHE A 44 -4.01 9.31 10.42
CA PHE A 44 -4.99 8.23 10.61
C PHE A 44 -5.34 7.56 9.27
N ILE A 45 -5.60 8.37 8.23
CA ILE A 45 -5.94 7.87 6.89
C ILE A 45 -4.76 7.13 6.26
N THR A 46 -3.58 7.74 6.27
CA THR A 46 -2.35 7.13 5.72
C THR A 46 -1.96 5.88 6.49
N GLY A 47 -2.10 5.87 7.82
CA GLY A 47 -1.86 4.68 8.66
C GLY A 47 -2.83 3.53 8.36
N PHE A 48 -4.11 3.84 8.17
CA PHE A 48 -5.11 2.85 7.77
C PHE A 48 -4.81 2.26 6.38
N CYS A 49 -4.37 3.11 5.43
CA CYS A 49 -3.93 2.67 4.12
C CYS A 49 -2.67 1.79 4.20
N GLN A 50 -1.68 2.16 5.00
CA GLN A 50 -0.44 1.40 5.20
C GLN A 50 -0.73 -0.02 5.73
N GLY A 51 -1.66 -0.14 6.69
CA GLY A 51 -2.10 -1.43 7.23
C GLY A 51 -2.78 -2.33 6.18
N TRP A 52 -3.38 -1.72 5.16
CA TRP A 52 -3.96 -2.44 4.04
C TRP A 52 -2.93 -2.80 2.96
N LEU A 53 -1.93 -1.93 2.72
CA LEU A 53 -0.91 -2.09 1.69
C LEU A 53 -0.02 -3.33 1.93
N GLY A 54 0.29 -3.63 3.20
CA GLY A 54 1.18 -4.72 3.61
C GLY A 54 0.87 -6.08 2.95
N PRO A 55 -0.36 -6.62 3.08
CA PRO A 55 -0.75 -7.86 2.40
C PRO A 55 -1.10 -7.67 0.92
N LEU A 56 -1.46 -6.46 0.47
CA LEU A 56 -1.93 -6.21 -0.88
C LEU A 56 -0.82 -6.31 -1.94
N GLY A 57 0.34 -5.75 -1.62
CA GLY A 57 1.52 -5.73 -2.51
C GLY A 57 1.99 -7.13 -2.96
N PRO A 58 2.36 -8.04 -2.05
CA PRO A 58 2.84 -9.36 -2.44
C PRO A 58 1.75 -10.25 -3.05
N VAL A 59 0.47 -10.06 -2.68
CA VAL A 59 -0.66 -10.83 -3.23
C VAL A 59 -0.98 -10.42 -4.67
N PHE A 60 -0.90 -9.14 -5.01
CA PHE A 60 -1.08 -8.65 -6.38
C PHE A 60 0.07 -9.10 -7.29
N VAL A 61 1.31 -8.95 -6.83
CA VAL A 61 2.50 -9.44 -7.55
C VAL A 61 2.43 -10.95 -7.73
N GLY A 62 2.02 -11.69 -6.70
CA GLY A 62 1.79 -13.12 -6.76
C GLY A 62 0.70 -13.52 -7.77
N GLU A 63 -0.27 -12.67 -8.05
CA GLU A 63 -1.33 -12.95 -9.03
C GLU A 63 -0.90 -12.73 -10.48
N ILE A 64 -0.14 -11.66 -10.72
CA ILE A 64 0.32 -11.28 -12.05
C ILE A 64 1.52 -12.12 -12.49
N SER A 65 2.30 -12.62 -11.54
CA SER A 65 3.51 -13.39 -11.84
C SER A 65 3.18 -14.85 -12.16
N SER A 66 3.61 -15.31 -13.33
CA SER A 66 3.64 -16.73 -13.69
C SER A 66 4.44 -17.53 -12.65
N PRO A 67 4.06 -18.78 -12.32
CA PRO A 67 4.60 -19.53 -11.18
C PRO A 67 6.14 -19.67 -11.19
N ALA A 68 6.78 -19.61 -12.36
CA ALA A 68 8.23 -19.65 -12.52
C ALA A 68 8.95 -18.35 -12.08
N TYR A 69 8.30 -17.18 -12.15
CA TYR A 69 8.92 -15.86 -11.89
C TYR A 69 8.47 -15.22 -10.57
N ARG A 70 7.54 -15.84 -9.83
CA ARG A 70 7.04 -15.34 -8.55
C ARG A 70 8.15 -14.97 -7.57
N GLY A 71 9.17 -15.83 -7.47
CA GLY A 71 10.32 -15.59 -6.59
C GLY A 71 11.13 -14.36 -6.97
N LEU A 72 11.34 -14.12 -8.27
CA LEU A 72 12.11 -12.97 -8.77
C LEU A 72 11.38 -11.64 -8.51
N PHE A 73 10.07 -11.59 -8.77
CA PHE A 73 9.29 -10.38 -8.51
C PHE A 73 9.14 -10.09 -7.01
N LEU A 74 8.97 -11.12 -6.18
CA LEU A 74 8.95 -10.95 -4.72
C LEU A 74 10.32 -10.50 -4.18
N ALA A 75 11.42 -11.07 -4.68
CA ALA A 75 12.77 -10.65 -4.32
C ALA A 75 13.05 -9.20 -4.71
N GLY A 76 12.61 -8.77 -5.90
CA GLY A 76 12.69 -7.38 -6.34
C GLY A 76 11.92 -6.42 -5.44
N LEU A 77 10.73 -6.82 -4.98
CA LEU A 77 9.91 -6.00 -4.07
C LEU A 77 10.58 -5.85 -2.70
N SER A 78 11.15 -6.94 -2.16
CA SER A 78 11.96 -6.91 -0.94
C SER A 78 13.22 -6.06 -1.10
N LEU A 79 13.88 -6.10 -2.26
CA LEU A 79 15.04 -5.27 -2.58
C LEU A 79 14.67 -3.78 -2.60
N SER A 80 13.54 -3.42 -3.23
CA SER A 80 13.03 -2.05 -3.25
C SER A 80 12.74 -1.52 -1.84
N ILE A 81 12.11 -2.34 -0.98
CA ILE A 81 11.87 -1.97 0.42
C ILE A 81 13.19 -1.78 1.16
N ALA A 82 14.13 -2.73 1.03
CA ALA A 82 15.44 -2.64 1.68
C ALA A 82 16.23 -1.41 1.22
N SER A 83 16.21 -1.09 -0.08
CA SER A 83 16.84 0.13 -0.61
C SER A 83 16.18 1.40 -0.08
N GLY A 84 14.86 1.40 0.08
CA GLY A 84 14.13 2.53 0.65
C GLY A 84 14.48 2.76 2.12
N VAL A 85 14.56 1.70 2.91
CA VAL A 85 14.96 1.76 4.33
C VAL A 85 16.42 2.22 4.46
N PHE A 86 17.31 1.78 3.58
CA PHE A 86 18.71 2.21 3.59
C PHE A 86 18.88 3.71 3.30
N MET A 87 17.99 4.26 2.48
CA MET A 87 18.04 5.66 2.04
C MET A 87 17.23 6.62 2.93
N SER A 88 16.43 6.08 3.86
CA SER A 88 15.65 6.84 4.87
C SER A 88 16.50 7.15 6.09
#